data_AF-A0A3C0BKU9-F1
#
_entry.id   AF-A0A3C0BKU9-F1
#
_cell.length_a   1.000
_cell.length_b   1.000
_cell.length_c   1.000
_cell.angle_alpha   90.00
_cell.angle_beta   90.00
_cell.angle_gamma   90.00
#
_symmetry.space_group_name_H-M   'P 1'
#
loop_
_entity.id
_entity.type
_entity.pdbx_description
1 polymer ?
#
loop_
_entity_poly.entity_id
_entity_poly.type
_entity_poly.pdbx_seq_one_letter_code
_entity_poly.pdbx_strand_id
1 'polypeptide(L)'
;MTRRRNNMFSIEHKQEIMKLLGESGCYFLSTLFLAERISGKKIEPLETFVLCIEKGIIDKDGTVLDAGKLMSVMTDMDFQAKKCTPDYIAQPGEFEVLVFSNEKHTHFVAGDGRGGVACDPLGHSQTVATGRVLSKRIFYRA
;
A
#
# COMPACT_ATOMS: atom_id res chain seq x y z
N MET A 1 -28.12 26.30 6.23
CA MET A 1 -27.09 25.94 7.24
C MET A 1 -26.39 24.66 6.78
N THR A 2 -25.27 24.82 6.10
CA THR A 2 -24.50 23.71 5.54
C THR A 2 -23.76 23.02 6.69
N ARG A 3 -24.09 21.76 7.01
CA ARG A 3 -23.34 20.94 7.97
C ARG A 3 -21.88 20.91 7.52
N ARG A 4 -20.98 21.56 8.27
CA ARG A 4 -19.54 21.30 8.18
C ARG A 4 -19.37 19.82 8.49
N ARG A 5 -19.05 19.01 7.47
CA ARG A 5 -18.49 17.68 7.70
C ARG A 5 -17.17 17.93 8.40
N ASN A 6 -17.07 17.59 9.68
CA ASN A 6 -15.79 17.51 10.36
C ASN A 6 -14.99 16.42 9.64
N ASN A 7 -14.14 16.83 8.69
CA ASN A 7 -13.27 15.92 7.97
C ASN A 7 -12.15 15.57 8.95
N MET A 8 -12.28 14.41 9.60
CA MET A 8 -11.35 13.96 10.65
C MET A 8 -9.92 13.75 10.13
N PHE A 9 -9.72 13.72 8.80
CA PHE A 9 -8.43 13.60 8.14
C PHE A 9 -8.19 14.80 7.23
N SER A 10 -7.78 15.92 7.81
CA SER A 10 -7.11 16.99 7.08
C SER A 10 -5.61 16.88 7.32
N ILE A 11 -4.81 17.52 6.46
CA ILE A 11 -3.36 17.64 6.66
C ILE A 11 -2.98 18.33 7.98
N GLU A 12 -3.94 18.88 8.72
CA GLU A 12 -3.72 19.48 10.05
C GLU A 12 -3.58 18.41 11.15
N HIS A 13 -4.05 17.18 10.92
CA HIS A 13 -3.91 16.04 11.84
C HIS A 13 -2.73 15.11 11.49
N LYS A 14 -1.58 15.69 11.09
CA LYS A 14 -0.40 14.92 10.60
C LYS A 14 0.06 13.84 11.57
N GLN A 15 0.06 14.14 12.88
CA GLN A 15 0.54 13.20 13.90
C GLN A 15 -0.33 11.94 13.97
N GLU A 16 -1.66 12.09 13.86
CA GLU A 16 -2.59 10.96 13.87
C GLU A 16 -2.44 10.12 12.60
N ILE A 17 -2.27 10.77 11.45
CA ILE A 17 -2.02 10.09 10.17
C ILE A 17 -0.68 9.34 10.21
N MET A 18 0.38 9.96 10.73
CA MET A 18 1.68 9.30 10.88
C MET A 18 1.61 8.10 11.82
N LYS A 19 0.87 8.22 12.93
CA LYS A 19 0.62 7.10 13.85
C LYS A 19 -0.10 5.96 13.13
N LEU A 20 -1.17 6.27 12.40
CA LEU A 20 -1.92 5.29 11.62
C LEU A 20 -1.04 4.61 10.57
N LEU A 21 -0.23 5.36 9.84
CA LEU A 21 0.71 4.82 8.86
C LEU A 21 1.75 3.89 9.51
N GLY A 22 2.24 4.22 10.70
CA GLY A 22 3.18 3.38 11.45
C GLY A 22 2.54 2.10 12.00
N GLU A 23 1.26 2.13 12.39
CA GLU A 23 0.56 1.00 12.99
C GLU A 23 -0.05 0.04 11.95
N SER A 24 -0.59 0.57 10.85
CA SER A 24 -1.35 -0.21 9.85
C SER A 24 -1.03 0.13 8.39
N GLY A 25 -0.19 1.13 8.12
CA GLY A 25 0.08 1.64 6.76
C GLY A 25 1.00 0.79 5.88
N CYS A 26 1.41 -0.41 6.29
CA CYS A 26 2.38 -1.23 5.56
C CYS A 26 1.97 -1.50 4.08
N TYR A 27 0.68 -1.63 3.78
CA TYR A 27 0.23 -1.81 2.40
C TYR A 27 0.36 -0.52 1.57
N PHE A 28 -0.04 0.62 2.15
CA PHE A 28 0.14 1.93 1.53
C PHE A 28 1.61 2.22 1.25
N LEU A 29 2.49 2.04 2.24
CA LEU A 29 3.92 2.33 2.13
C LEU A 29 4.64 1.40 1.15
N SER A 30 4.27 0.11 1.11
CA SER A 30 4.80 -0.82 0.10
C SER A 30 4.37 -0.43 -1.31
N THR A 31 3.12 0.02 -1.48
CA THR A 31 2.61 0.49 -2.78
C THR A 31 3.29 1.80 -3.19
N LEU A 32 3.48 2.72 -2.25
CA LEU A 32 4.21 3.98 -2.45
C LEU A 32 5.62 3.72 -2.98
N PHE A 33 6.37 2.82 -2.33
CA PHE A 33 7.71 2.44 -2.77
C PHE A 33 7.73 1.93 -4.22
N LEU A 34 6.76 1.08 -4.59
CA LEU A 34 6.64 0.61 -5.98
C LEU A 34 6.29 1.76 -6.92
N ALA A 35 5.35 2.63 -6.54
CA ALA A 35 4.92 3.76 -7.35
C ALA A 35 6.06 4.76 -7.63
N GLU A 36 6.90 5.05 -6.63
CA GLU A 36 8.09 5.91 -6.82
C GLU A 36 9.08 5.26 -7.79
N ARG A 37 9.28 3.94 -7.72
CA ARG A 37 10.14 3.20 -8.66
C ARG A 37 9.58 3.16 -10.07
N ILE A 38 8.26 3.01 -10.22
CA ILE A 38 7.57 2.98 -11.51
C ILE A 38 7.60 4.35 -12.18
N SER A 39 7.26 5.40 -11.44
CA SER A 39 7.14 6.76 -11.96
C SER A 39 8.47 7.50 -12.07
N GLY A 40 9.50 7.06 -11.33
CA GLY A 40 10.76 7.78 -11.18
C GLY A 40 10.65 9.09 -10.41
N LYS A 41 9.53 9.31 -9.71
CA LYS A 41 9.22 10.53 -8.97
C LYS A 41 9.17 10.22 -7.48
N LYS A 42 9.59 11.18 -6.67
CA LYS A 42 9.31 11.17 -5.24
C LYS A 42 7.85 11.56 -5.01
N ILE A 43 7.15 10.83 -4.15
CA ILE A 43 5.74 11.04 -3.85
C ILE A 43 5.60 11.46 -2.39
N GLU A 44 4.91 12.57 -2.13
CA GLU A 44 4.70 13.05 -0.76
C GLU A 44 3.65 12.17 -0.04
N PRO A 45 4.05 11.39 0.99
CA PRO A 45 3.23 10.30 1.52
C PRO A 45 1.97 10.81 2.25
N LEU A 46 2.09 11.90 3.02
CA LEU A 46 0.96 12.42 3.81
C LEU A 46 -0.15 12.98 2.91
N GLU A 47 0.23 13.81 1.94
CA GLU A 47 -0.71 14.41 1.00
C GLU A 47 -1.42 13.33 0.17
N THR A 48 -0.65 12.36 -0.30
CA THR A 48 -1.19 11.22 -1.05
C THR A 48 -2.13 10.37 -0.21
N PHE A 49 -1.80 10.10 1.05
CA PHE A 49 -2.64 9.31 1.95
C PHE A 49 -3.97 10.02 2.23
N VAL A 50 -3.95 11.32 2.55
CA VAL A 50 -5.15 12.14 2.75
C VAL A 50 -6.02 12.14 1.49
N LEU A 51 -5.41 12.38 0.32
CA LEU A 51 -6.11 12.34 -0.96
C LEU A 51 -6.81 11.00 -1.20
N CYS A 52 -6.15 9.89 -0.86
CA CYS A 52 -6.72 8.55 -1.02
C CYS A 52 -7.89 8.30 -0.05
N ILE A 53 -7.86 8.85 1.17
CA ILE A 53 -9.01 8.83 2.08
C ILE A 53 -10.17 9.63 1.49
N GLU A 54 -9.92 10.86 1.02
CA GLU A 54 -10.95 11.73 0.44
C GLU A 54 -11.61 11.10 -0.79
N LYS A 55 -10.84 10.34 -1.58
CA LYS A 55 -11.33 9.60 -2.75
C LYS A 55 -11.99 8.27 -2.41
N GLY A 56 -12.03 7.86 -1.13
CA GLY A 56 -12.57 6.57 -0.69
C GLY A 56 -11.76 5.36 -1.18
N ILE A 57 -10.48 5.56 -1.50
CA ILE A 57 -9.53 4.50 -1.87
C ILE A 57 -8.98 3.83 -0.61
N ILE A 58 -8.85 4.60 0.47
CA ILE A 58 -8.48 4.16 1.81
C ILE A 58 -9.61 4.56 2.74
N ASP A 59 -9.98 3.69 3.68
CA ASP A 59 -10.95 4.05 4.72
C ASP A 59 -10.32 4.88 5.85
N LYS A 60 -11.15 5.33 6.78
CA LYS A 60 -10.72 6.11 7.95
C LYS A 60 -9.77 5.35 8.90
N ASP A 61 -9.72 4.03 8.80
CA ASP A 61 -8.92 3.16 9.66
C ASP A 61 -7.61 2.74 8.93
N GLY A 62 -7.33 3.32 7.77
CA GLY A 62 -6.11 3.09 6.99
C GLY A 62 -6.17 1.85 6.09
N THR A 63 -7.33 1.21 5.95
CA THR A 63 -7.50 0.03 5.11
C THR A 63 -7.61 0.45 3.65
N VAL A 64 -6.75 -0.11 2.80
CA VAL A 64 -6.83 0.08 1.34
C VAL A 64 -8.02 -0.72 0.79
N LEU A 65 -9.03 -0.01 0.28
CA LEU A 65 -10.24 -0.58 -0.32
C LEU A 65 -10.09 -0.88 -1.81
N ASP A 66 -9.29 -0.08 -2.52
CA ASP A 66 -9.07 -0.23 -3.97
C ASP A 66 -7.59 -0.06 -4.31
N ALA A 67 -6.89 -1.19 -4.41
CA ALA A 67 -5.45 -1.20 -4.64
C ALA A 67 -5.07 -0.69 -6.03
N GLY A 68 -5.85 -1.01 -7.07
CA GLY A 68 -5.59 -0.53 -8.42
C GLY A 68 -5.60 1.00 -8.46
N LYS A 69 -6.66 1.61 -7.91
CA LYS A 69 -6.76 3.07 -7.82
C LYS A 69 -5.70 3.70 -6.93
N LEU A 70 -5.29 3.03 -5.85
CA LEU A 70 -4.18 3.50 -5.02
C LEU A 70 -2.90 3.67 -5.85
N MET A 71 -2.52 2.62 -6.60
CA MET A 71 -1.38 2.69 -7.51
C MET A 71 -1.59 3.75 -8.59
N SER A 72 -2.80 3.87 -9.14
CA SER A 72 -3.08 4.86 -10.18
C SER A 72 -2.92 6.29 -9.71
N VAL A 73 -3.41 6.61 -8.51
CA VAL A 73 -3.26 7.94 -7.91
C VAL A 73 -1.78 8.27 -7.67
N MET A 74 -1.00 7.31 -7.20
CA MET A 74 0.42 7.50 -6.91
C MET A 74 1.27 7.68 -8.18
N THR A 75 0.93 6.98 -9.25
CA THR A 75 1.74 6.94 -10.49
C THR A 75 1.25 7.88 -11.59
N ASP A 76 0.04 8.42 -11.47
CA ASP A 76 -0.68 9.12 -12.55
C ASP A 76 -0.81 8.25 -13.81
N MET A 77 -1.06 6.96 -13.60
CA MET A 77 -1.16 5.93 -14.63
C MET A 77 -2.30 4.98 -14.29
N ASP A 78 -3.13 4.57 -15.25
CA ASP A 78 -4.14 3.54 -14.99
C ASP A 78 -3.53 2.17 -14.62
N PHE A 79 -3.87 1.70 -13.42
CA PHE A 79 -3.53 0.40 -12.88
C PHE A 79 -4.77 -0.36 -12.40
N GLN A 80 -4.68 -1.68 -12.50
CA GLN A 80 -5.54 -2.63 -11.79
C GLN A 80 -4.70 -3.45 -10.82
N ALA A 81 -5.37 -4.10 -9.88
CA ALA A 81 -4.73 -5.01 -8.94
C ALA A 81 -5.53 -6.30 -8.82
N LYS A 82 -4.82 -7.43 -8.81
CA LYS A 82 -5.40 -8.77 -8.57
C LYS A 82 -4.74 -9.43 -7.37
N LYS A 83 -5.50 -10.26 -6.66
CA LYS A 83 -4.94 -11.16 -5.64
C LYS A 83 -4.47 -12.44 -6.34
N CYS A 84 -3.21 -12.80 -6.10
CA CYS A 84 -2.62 -14.02 -6.60
C CYS A 84 -2.18 -14.93 -5.44
N THR A 85 -1.99 -16.21 -5.76
CA THR A 85 -1.42 -17.20 -4.85
C THR A 85 0.09 -16.95 -4.63
N PRO A 86 0.69 -17.49 -3.55
CA PRO A 86 2.11 -17.31 -3.26
C PRO A 86 3.07 -17.79 -4.35
N ASP A 87 2.67 -18.78 -5.14
CA ASP A 87 3.46 -19.40 -6.21
C ASP A 87 3.42 -18.62 -7.54
N TYR A 88 2.57 -17.60 -7.66
CA TYR A 88 2.51 -16.78 -8.87
C TYR A 88 3.80 -15.99 -9.08
N ILE A 89 4.35 -16.01 -10.29
CA ILE A 89 5.51 -15.21 -10.69
C ILE A 89 5.01 -14.04 -11.53
N ALA A 90 5.37 -12.82 -11.12
CA ALA A 90 4.99 -11.60 -11.82
C ALA A 90 5.52 -11.61 -13.25
N GLN A 91 4.66 -11.25 -14.19
CA GLN A 91 5.00 -11.13 -15.61
C GLN A 91 5.69 -9.79 -15.89
N PRO A 92 6.37 -9.63 -17.04
CA PRO A 92 6.90 -8.34 -17.44
C PRO A 92 5.82 -7.25 -17.41
N GLY A 93 6.10 -6.14 -16.71
CA GLY A 93 5.16 -5.04 -16.53
C GLY A 93 4.19 -5.20 -15.34
N GLU A 94 4.29 -6.30 -14.59
CA GLU A 94 3.57 -6.47 -13.34
C GLU A 94 4.46 -6.14 -12.12
N PHE A 95 3.83 -5.65 -11.06
CA PHE A 95 4.50 -5.25 -9.82
C PHE A 95 3.87 -5.95 -8.62
N GLU A 96 4.70 -6.36 -7.66
CA GLU A 96 4.30 -7.30 -6.61
C GLU A 96 4.34 -6.64 -5.24
N VAL A 97 3.25 -6.78 -4.48
CA VAL A 97 3.26 -6.66 -3.02
C VAL A 97 2.99 -8.04 -2.42
N LEU A 98 3.89 -8.48 -1.55
CA LEU A 98 3.79 -9.73 -0.83
C LEU A 98 2.96 -9.52 0.45
N VAL A 99 2.08 -10.47 0.73
CA VAL A 99 1.30 -10.50 1.97
C VAL A 99 1.86 -11.62 2.83
N PHE A 100 2.65 -11.26 3.84
CA PHE A 100 3.15 -12.19 4.84
C PHE A 100 2.13 -12.36 5.96
N SER A 101 2.07 -13.56 6.51
CA SER A 101 1.33 -13.82 7.74
C SER A 101 2.11 -14.78 8.62
N ASN A 102 2.13 -14.46 9.91
CA ASN A 102 2.33 -15.44 10.98
C ASN A 102 1.00 -15.65 11.70
N GLU A 103 0.97 -16.50 12.73
CA GLU A 103 -0.27 -16.86 13.45
C GLU A 103 -1.02 -15.65 14.07
N LYS A 104 -0.36 -14.50 14.22
CA LYS A 104 -0.89 -13.33 14.94
C LYS A 104 -1.10 -12.10 14.07
N HIS A 105 -0.29 -11.94 13.03
CA HIS A 105 -0.21 -10.69 12.27
C HIS A 105 -0.10 -10.94 10.77
N THR A 106 -0.64 -9.99 10.00
CA THR A 106 -0.44 -9.88 8.55
C THR A 106 0.40 -8.65 8.29
N HIS A 107 1.33 -8.75 7.35
CA HIS A 107 2.23 -7.66 6.96
C HIS A 107 2.39 -7.59 5.45
N PHE A 108 2.42 -6.39 4.90
CA PHE A 108 2.58 -6.15 3.47
C PHE A 108 3.96 -5.57 3.19
N VAL A 109 4.65 -6.14 2.21
CA VAL A 109 6.00 -5.70 1.78
C VAL A 109 6.08 -5.64 0.25
N ALA A 110 6.88 -4.73 -0.27
CA ALA A 110 7.14 -4.68 -1.71
C ALA A 110 8.00 -5.89 -2.13
N GLY A 111 7.54 -6.59 -3.16
CA GLY A 111 8.21 -7.76 -3.71
C GLY A 111 9.14 -7.42 -4.88
N ASP A 112 10.01 -8.37 -5.23
CA ASP A 112 10.88 -8.32 -6.40
C ASP A 112 10.23 -8.92 -7.67
N GLY A 113 8.97 -9.38 -7.58
CA GLY A 113 8.23 -10.03 -8.66
C GLY A 113 8.46 -11.55 -8.75
N ARG A 114 9.36 -12.09 -7.92
CA ARG A 114 9.70 -13.52 -7.86
C ARG A 114 9.47 -14.10 -6.47
N GLY A 115 8.74 -13.39 -5.60
CA GLY A 115 8.47 -13.83 -4.23
C GLY A 115 9.53 -13.40 -3.20
N GLY A 116 10.58 -12.69 -3.61
CA GLY A 116 11.56 -12.08 -2.70
C GLY A 116 11.11 -10.70 -2.23
N VAL A 117 11.60 -10.28 -1.07
CA VAL A 117 11.30 -8.95 -0.50
C VAL A 117 12.25 -7.92 -1.10
N ALA A 118 11.72 -6.92 -1.79
CA ALA A 118 12.47 -5.78 -2.29
C ALA A 118 12.55 -4.64 -1.28
N CYS A 119 11.49 -4.41 -0.51
CA CYS A 119 11.46 -3.42 0.57
C CYS A 119 10.41 -3.79 1.62
N ASP A 120 10.81 -3.80 2.89
CA ASP A 120 9.90 -3.83 4.04
C ASP A 120 9.78 -2.41 4.61
N PRO A 121 8.61 -1.75 4.50
CA PRO A 121 8.45 -0.37 4.95
C PRO A 121 8.54 -0.20 6.48
N LEU A 122 8.41 -1.29 7.25
CA LEU A 122 8.56 -1.28 8.71
C LEU A 122 9.94 -1.83 9.16
N GLY A 123 10.84 -2.12 8.22
CA GLY A 123 12.19 -2.60 8.50
C GLY A 123 12.25 -4.11 8.78
N HIS A 124 12.93 -4.53 9.84
CA HIS A 124 13.12 -5.95 10.16
C HIS A 124 11.87 -6.57 10.83
N SER A 125 10.78 -6.70 10.08
CA SER A 125 9.52 -7.26 10.58
C SER A 125 9.66 -8.72 10.99
N GLN A 126 9.27 -9.06 12.22
CA GLN A 126 9.20 -10.45 12.68
C GLN A 126 8.22 -11.28 11.84
N THR A 127 7.16 -10.66 11.31
CA THR A 127 6.17 -11.33 10.46
C THR A 127 6.78 -11.79 9.15
N VAL A 128 7.77 -11.07 8.62
CA VAL A 128 8.55 -11.50 7.44
C VAL A 128 9.56 -12.58 7.82
N ALA A 129 10.26 -12.40 8.94
CA ALA A 129 11.32 -13.32 9.37
C ALA A 129 10.81 -14.72 9.76
N THR A 130 9.61 -14.80 10.34
CA THR A 130 9.04 -16.04 10.90
C THR A 130 7.77 -16.52 10.20
N GLY A 131 7.16 -15.66 9.39
CA GLY A 131 5.93 -15.96 8.69
C GLY A 131 6.17 -16.60 7.32
N ARG A 132 5.07 -16.75 6.59
CA ARG A 132 5.07 -17.21 5.19
C ARG A 132 4.29 -16.26 4.32
N VAL A 133 4.59 -16.24 3.02
CA VAL A 133 3.77 -15.54 2.04
C VAL A 133 2.41 -16.24 1.95
N LEU A 134 1.36 -15.53 2.34
CA LEU A 134 -0.03 -16.00 2.31
C LEU A 134 -0.68 -15.74 0.94
N SER A 135 -0.38 -14.59 0.35
CA SER A 135 -0.87 -14.21 -0.98
C SER A 135 -0.02 -13.08 -1.56
N LYS A 136 -0.29 -12.73 -2.80
CA LYS A 136 0.33 -11.60 -3.49
C LYS A 136 -0.75 -10.61 -3.93
N ARG A 137 -0.38 -9.34 -4.04
CA ARG A 137 -1.15 -8.31 -4.75
C ARG A 137 -0.31 -7.93 -5.96
N ILE A 138 -0.85 -8.20 -7.14
CA ILE A 138 -0.17 -7.96 -8.40
C ILE A 138 -0.83 -6.78 -9.07
N PHE A 139 -0.05 -5.73 -9.30
CA PHE A 139 -0.45 -4.53 -10.01
C PHE A 139 -0.04 -4.63 -11.47
N TYR A 140 -0.91 -4.25 -12.39
CA TYR A 140 -0.66 -4.25 -13.82
C TYR A 140 -1.38 -3.08 -14.49
N ARG A 141 -0.84 -2.60 -15.61
CA ARG A 141 -1.44 -1.50 -16.38
C ARG A 141 -2.80 -1.94 -16.95
N ALA A 142 -3.80 -1.07 -16.82
CA ALA A 142 -5.12 -1.26 -17.41
C ALA A 142 -5.12 -0.97 -18.91
#